data_AF-A0A851S3X7-F1
#
_entry.id   AF-A0A851S3X7-F1
#
_cell.length_a   1.000
_cell.length_b   1.000
_cell.length_c   1.000
_cell.angle_alpha   90.00
_cell.angle_beta   90.00
_cell.angle_gamma   90.00
#
_symmetry.space_group_name_H-M   'P 1'
#
loop_
_entity.id
_entity.type
_entity.pdbx_description
1 polymer ?
#
loop_
_entity_poly.entity_id
_entity_poly.type
_entity_poly.pdbx_seq_one_letter_code
_entity_poly.pdbx_strand_id
1 'polypeptide(L)'
;PPTHFKQPPQYMVDLFNTVANADGVTKNPDILKGNTVRSFLDKTHSEEMRFLFVLSSVAKNEKILTAELHLFRLWPRVTDGPKRHHHCRLSVYQVLEKDKPDTPGGKKLLASQLVSLQTSGWVVFAITPAVREWTEDESSNQGLLVTVQSPEGSPLDPPPLQFATGWGHHESKKPMLVLFTDDGRRGALLPTAGFAGGFHTPGITPSLGRSRSTRSLDRLKPCQLHPLSVDFEEIGWSGWIISPRGYNAFHCKGSCPFPLGENMRPTNHATVQSIINALKLSEGVSSPCCVPDKLYSINLLYFDDDENVVLKQYDDMVAGSCGCH
;
A
#
# COMPACT_ATOMS: atom_id res chain seq x y z
N PRO A 1 -31.14 4.13 3.50
CA PRO A 1 -30.11 4.31 4.55
C PRO A 1 -28.88 5.03 3.97
N PRO A 2 -28.30 6.04 4.62
CA PRO A 2 -27.07 6.62 4.11
C PRO A 2 -25.99 5.55 4.23
N THR A 3 -25.49 5.08 3.08
CA THR A 3 -24.32 4.21 3.00
C THR A 3 -23.17 4.95 3.65
N HIS A 4 -22.70 4.48 4.80
CA HIS A 4 -21.55 5.05 5.48
C HIS A 4 -20.34 4.80 4.57
N PHE A 5 -20.01 5.77 3.70
CA PHE A 5 -18.84 5.68 2.84
C PHE A 5 -17.60 5.67 3.74
N LYS A 6 -16.89 4.54 3.78
CA LYS A 6 -15.63 4.42 4.52
C LYS A 6 -14.61 5.32 3.87
N GLN A 7 -14.03 6.21 4.66
CA GLN A 7 -12.97 7.11 4.22
C GLN A 7 -11.63 6.56 4.68
N PRO A 8 -10.61 6.56 3.80
CA PRO A 8 -9.27 6.17 4.20
C PRO A 8 -8.71 7.15 5.23
N PRO A 9 -7.81 6.70 6.13
CA PRO A 9 -7.06 7.61 6.98
C PRO A 9 -6.30 8.65 6.14
N GLN A 10 -6.36 9.91 6.55
CA GLN A 10 -5.71 11.01 5.81
C GLN A 10 -4.21 10.77 5.62
N TYR A 11 -3.54 10.19 6.62
CA TYR A 11 -2.14 9.79 6.53
C TYR A 11 -1.85 8.89 5.32
N MET A 12 -2.71 7.91 5.03
CA MET A 12 -2.52 6.99 3.90
C MET A 12 -2.71 7.69 2.55
N VAL A 13 -3.64 8.65 2.49
CA VAL A 13 -3.86 9.50 1.30
C VAL A 13 -2.67 10.42 1.06
N ASP A 14 -2.15 11.05 2.12
CA ASP A 14 -0.98 11.93 2.04
C ASP A 14 0.28 11.13 1.65
N LEU A 15 0.43 9.91 2.18
CA LEU A 15 1.53 9.02 1.81
C LEU A 15 1.45 8.63 0.33
N PHE A 16 0.28 8.24 -0.17
CA PHE A 16 0.05 7.99 -1.61
C PHE A 16 0.43 9.20 -2.46
N ASN A 17 -0.07 10.39 -2.10
CA ASN A 17 0.22 11.63 -2.82
C ASN A 17 1.71 12.04 -2.76
N THR A 18 2.47 11.53 -1.79
CA THR A 18 3.91 11.77 -1.67
C THR A 18 4.72 10.88 -2.62
N VAL A 19 4.26 9.65 -2.85
CA VAL A 19 5.03 8.60 -3.56
C VAL A 19 4.59 8.41 -5.01
N ALA A 20 3.37 8.84 -5.34
CA ALA A 20 2.74 8.65 -6.64
C ALA A 20 2.24 9.97 -7.27
N ASN A 21 2.05 9.92 -8.58
CA ASN A 21 1.29 10.91 -9.35
C ASN A 21 -0.22 10.61 -9.28
N ALA A 22 -1.04 11.50 -9.84
CA ALA A 22 -2.50 11.33 -9.88
C ALA A 22 -2.96 10.11 -10.69
N ASP A 23 -2.15 9.66 -11.65
CA ASP A 23 -2.35 8.43 -12.43
C ASP A 23 -1.72 7.20 -11.76
N GLY A 24 -1.22 7.33 -10.53
CA GLY A 24 -0.60 6.26 -9.76
C GLY A 24 0.87 5.99 -10.10
N VAL A 25 1.43 6.57 -11.15
CA VAL A 25 2.84 6.32 -11.53
C VAL A 25 3.78 6.76 -10.40
N THR A 26 4.71 5.89 -10.02
CA THR A 26 5.68 6.16 -8.96
C THR A 26 6.58 7.34 -9.34
N LYS A 27 6.65 8.36 -8.48
CA LYS A 27 7.54 9.52 -8.66
C LYS A 27 8.74 9.53 -7.71
N ASN A 28 8.59 8.94 -6.52
CA ASN A 28 9.61 8.94 -5.48
C ASN A 28 9.81 7.51 -4.92
N PRO A 29 10.55 6.63 -5.62
CA PRO A 29 10.67 5.22 -5.26
C PRO A 29 11.37 4.99 -3.91
N ASP A 30 12.23 5.91 -3.48
CA ASP A 30 13.06 5.74 -2.28
C ASP A 30 12.36 6.15 -0.97
N ILE A 31 11.16 6.74 -1.05
CA ILE A 31 10.43 7.21 0.14
C ILE A 31 9.76 6.05 0.87
N LEU A 32 9.22 5.06 0.13
CA LEU A 32 8.58 3.90 0.74
C LEU A 32 9.63 2.89 1.20
N LYS A 33 9.61 2.62 2.51
CA LYS A 33 10.33 1.48 3.07
C LYS A 33 9.52 0.22 2.76
N GLY A 34 9.96 -0.57 1.79
CA GLY A 34 9.25 -1.75 1.30
C GLY A 34 8.32 -1.43 0.13
N ASN A 35 7.37 -2.32 -0.16
CA ASN A 35 6.44 -2.16 -1.28
C ASN A 35 4.96 -2.18 -0.87
N THR A 36 4.65 -2.47 0.41
CA THR A 36 3.29 -2.49 0.91
C THR A 36 3.21 -1.78 2.25
N VAL A 37 2.26 -0.85 2.40
CA VAL A 37 1.92 -0.15 3.64
C VAL A 37 0.46 -0.41 3.96
N ARG A 38 0.16 -0.86 5.18
CA ARG A 38 -1.20 -1.13 5.65
C ARG A 38 -1.53 -0.26 6.85
N SER A 39 -2.75 0.24 6.93
CA SER A 39 -3.28 0.89 8.14
C SER A 39 -4.37 0.04 8.77
N PHE A 40 -4.16 -0.35 10.02
CA PHE A 40 -5.13 -1.08 10.82
C PHE A 40 -5.78 -0.12 11.81
N LEU A 41 -7.11 -0.09 11.86
CA LEU A 41 -7.84 0.70 12.86
C LEU A 41 -8.03 -0.12 14.13
N ASP A 42 -8.08 0.58 15.26
CA ASP A 42 -8.34 -0.06 16.55
C ASP A 42 -9.74 -0.69 16.59
N LYS A 43 -9.81 -1.96 16.97
CA LYS A 43 -11.08 -2.68 17.16
C LYS A 43 -11.59 -2.61 18.59
N THR A 44 -10.76 -2.20 19.55
CA THR A 44 -11.21 -2.03 20.93
C THR A 44 -11.99 -0.73 21.11
N HIS A 45 -13.29 -0.83 21.35
CA HIS A 45 -14.12 0.30 21.76
C HIS A 45 -13.91 0.65 23.25
N SER A 46 -12.66 0.65 23.71
CA SER A 46 -12.29 0.82 25.11
C SER A 46 -12.23 2.30 25.51
N GLU A 47 -12.72 2.63 26.71
CA GLU A 47 -12.48 3.93 27.34
C GLU A 47 -11.06 4.04 27.93
N GLU A 48 -10.46 2.90 28.28
CA GLU A 48 -9.05 2.84 28.67
C GLU A 48 -8.16 2.94 27.44
N MET A 49 -6.97 3.56 27.56
CA MET A 49 -5.94 3.67 26.51
C MET A 49 -5.29 2.32 26.18
N ARG A 50 -6.11 1.34 25.83
CA ARG A 50 -5.76 0.01 25.36
C ARG A 50 -6.19 -0.12 23.91
N PHE A 51 -5.30 -0.65 23.09
CA PHE A 51 -5.51 -0.77 21.65
C PHE A 51 -5.24 -2.21 21.21
N LEU A 52 -6.10 -2.75 20.36
CA LEU A 52 -5.93 -4.07 19.78
C LEU A 52 -6.11 -4.00 18.27
N PHE A 53 -5.07 -4.39 17.54
CA PHE A 53 -5.04 -4.42 16.08
C PHE A 53 -5.01 -5.85 15.60
N VAL A 54 -5.88 -6.19 14.65
CA VAL A 54 -5.94 -7.51 14.03
C VAL A 54 -5.15 -7.48 12.72
N LEU A 55 -4.12 -8.31 12.62
CA LEU A 55 -3.15 -8.29 11.51
C LEU A 55 -3.35 -9.45 10.52
N SER A 56 -4.59 -9.95 10.40
CA SER A 56 -4.94 -11.12 9.57
C SER A 56 -4.57 -10.97 8.08
N SER A 57 -4.55 -9.75 7.56
CA SER A 57 -4.22 -9.47 6.15
C SER A 57 -2.71 -9.40 5.85
N VAL A 58 -1.86 -9.63 6.85
CA VAL A 58 -0.40 -9.69 6.69
C VAL A 58 0.02 -11.14 6.42
N ALA A 59 0.56 -11.42 5.23
CA ALA A 59 0.97 -12.79 4.92
C ALA A 59 2.27 -13.18 5.66
N LYS A 60 2.37 -14.45 6.06
CA LYS A 60 3.50 -14.98 6.86
C LYS A 60 4.88 -14.85 6.19
N ASN A 61 4.91 -14.74 4.87
CA ASN A 61 6.14 -14.59 4.09
C ASN A 61 6.54 -13.12 3.87
N GLU A 62 5.72 -12.16 4.31
CA GLU A 62 6.04 -10.75 4.22
C GLU A 62 7.06 -10.36 5.29
N LYS A 63 8.06 -9.60 4.89
CA LYS A 63 9.07 -9.08 5.81
C LYS A 63 8.55 -7.82 6.48
N ILE A 64 8.37 -7.88 7.81
CA ILE A 64 8.05 -6.70 8.63
C ILE A 64 9.25 -5.75 8.70
N LEU A 65 9.11 -4.57 8.11
CA LEU A 65 10.15 -3.54 8.11
C LEU A 65 10.01 -2.62 9.33
N THR A 66 8.89 -1.91 9.41
CA THR A 66 8.59 -0.96 10.48
C THR A 66 7.11 -0.99 10.83
N ALA A 67 6.79 -0.82 12.10
CA ALA A 67 5.42 -0.65 12.57
C ALA A 67 5.33 0.56 13.49
N GLU A 68 4.31 1.37 13.28
CA GLU A 68 4.10 2.64 13.96
C GLU A 68 2.68 2.71 14.54
N LEU A 69 2.57 3.06 15.81
CA LEU A 69 1.30 3.40 16.45
C LEU A 69 1.09 4.91 16.33
N HIS A 70 -0.01 5.31 15.69
CA HIS A 70 -0.40 6.69 15.46
C HIS A 70 -1.59 7.04 16.35
N LEU A 71 -1.40 7.98 17.28
CA LEU A 71 -2.42 8.43 18.21
C LEU A 71 -2.69 9.93 18.02
N PHE A 72 -3.96 10.30 17.86
CA PHE A 72 -4.34 11.70 17.77
C PHE A 72 -4.63 12.29 19.15
N ARG A 73 -3.76 13.19 19.61
CA ARG A 73 -3.96 13.95 20.85
C ARG A 73 -4.97 15.06 20.62
N LEU A 74 -6.00 15.08 21.46
CA LEU A 74 -7.04 16.11 21.45
C LEU A 74 -6.56 17.39 22.16
N TRP A 75 -7.25 18.50 21.90
CA TRP A 75 -7.00 19.73 22.62
C TRP A 75 -7.26 19.54 24.12
N PRO A 76 -6.45 20.16 24.99
CA PRO A 76 -6.70 20.15 26.41
C PRO A 76 -8.07 20.76 26.69
N ARG A 77 -8.90 20.07 27.47
CA ARG A 77 -10.06 20.73 28.08
C ARG A 77 -9.50 21.76 29.06
N VAL A 78 -9.97 23.00 29.01
CA VAL A 78 -9.50 24.06 29.91
C VAL A 78 -9.72 23.60 31.36
N THR A 79 -8.66 23.17 32.03
CA THR A 79 -8.69 22.87 33.46
C THR A 79 -8.31 24.14 34.19
N ASP A 80 -9.29 24.75 34.86
CA ASP A 80 -9.07 25.86 35.77
C ASP A 80 -8.34 25.33 37.01
N GLY A 81 -7.06 25.70 37.20
CA GLY A 81 -6.23 25.20 38.30
C GLY A 81 -4.74 25.55 38.17
N PRO A 82 -3.99 25.59 39.28
CA PRO A 82 -2.57 25.97 39.28
C PRO A 82 -1.75 24.89 38.57
N LYS A 83 -1.20 25.23 37.39
CA LYS A 83 -0.35 24.37 36.56
C LYS A 83 0.81 23.80 37.37
N ARG A 84 1.11 22.51 37.22
CA ARG A 84 2.42 21.97 37.67
C ARG A 84 3.25 21.28 36.59
N HIS A 85 2.67 20.85 35.47
CA HIS A 85 3.47 20.22 34.41
C HIS A 85 3.12 20.79 33.03
N HIS A 86 4.14 21.24 32.30
CA HIS A 86 4.02 21.67 30.89
C HIS A 86 4.14 20.50 29.91
N HIS A 87 4.69 19.39 30.40
CA HIS A 87 4.97 18.18 29.63
C HIS A 87 4.51 16.95 30.43
N CYS A 88 4.17 15.89 29.71
CA CYS A 88 3.94 14.58 30.29
C CYS A 88 4.74 13.53 29.52
N ARG A 89 5.06 12.41 30.18
CA ARG A 89 5.69 11.27 29.56
C ARG A 89 4.61 10.28 29.13
N LEU A 90 4.61 9.97 27.85
CA LEU A 90 3.80 8.89 27.27
C LEU A 90 4.67 7.66 27.12
N SER A 91 4.16 6.52 27.58
CA SER A 91 4.85 5.24 27.46
C SER A 91 3.90 4.21 26.87
N VAL A 92 4.37 3.51 25.84
CA VAL A 92 3.64 2.44 25.14
C VAL A 92 4.22 1.11 25.58
N TYR A 93 3.35 0.22 26.05
CA TYR A 93 3.69 -1.11 26.50
C TYR A 93 2.99 -2.16 25.65
N GLN A 94 3.70 -3.24 25.35
CA GLN A 94 3.13 -4.51 24.92
C GLN A 94 2.57 -5.22 26.15
N VAL A 95 1.30 -5.60 26.11
CA VAL A 95 0.69 -6.41 27.16
C VAL A 95 1.13 -7.86 26.95
N LEU A 96 1.57 -8.53 28.01
CA LEU A 96 1.97 -9.93 28.00
C LEU A 96 0.98 -10.79 28.82
N GLU A 97 0.50 -10.26 29.94
CA GLU A 97 -0.52 -10.90 30.78
C GLU A 97 -1.78 -10.04 30.83
N LYS A 98 -2.85 -10.48 30.16
CA LYS A 98 -4.10 -9.70 30.03
C LYS A 98 -4.79 -9.42 31.37
N ASP A 99 -4.79 -10.41 32.27
CA ASP A 99 -5.52 -10.34 33.53
C ASP A 99 -4.77 -9.55 34.62
N LYS A 100 -3.44 -9.41 34.49
CA LYS A 100 -2.57 -8.76 35.48
C LYS A 100 -1.44 -7.96 34.82
N PRO A 101 -1.74 -6.93 34.02
CA PRO A 101 -0.72 -6.20 33.26
C PRO A 101 0.28 -5.43 34.15
N ASP A 102 -0.08 -5.12 35.40
CA ASP A 102 0.75 -4.34 36.32
C ASP A 102 1.72 -5.18 37.15
N THR A 103 1.70 -6.51 37.02
CA THR A 103 2.71 -7.38 37.66
C THR A 103 4.08 -7.20 37.00
N PRO A 104 5.19 -7.46 37.73
CA PRO A 104 6.51 -7.57 37.11
C PRO A 104 6.49 -8.65 36.03
N GLY A 105 6.66 -8.25 34.77
CA GLY A 105 6.59 -9.15 33.61
C GLY A 105 5.24 -9.17 32.88
N GLY A 106 4.17 -8.59 33.45
CA GLY A 106 2.85 -8.53 32.81
C GLY A 106 2.78 -7.58 31.61
N LYS A 107 3.76 -6.67 31.47
CA LYS A 107 3.90 -5.74 30.34
C LYS A 107 5.36 -5.43 30.02
N LYS A 108 5.66 -5.16 28.75
CA LYS A 108 6.99 -4.83 28.21
C LYS A 108 6.98 -3.44 27.59
N LEU A 109 7.86 -2.55 28.04
CA LEU A 109 7.97 -1.20 27.48
C LEU A 109 8.51 -1.26 26.05
N LEU A 110 7.79 -0.64 25.10
CA LEU A 110 8.21 -0.55 23.70
C LEU A 110 8.84 0.80 23.37
N ALA A 111 8.18 1.89 23.78
CA ALA A 111 8.60 3.24 23.47
C ALA A 111 8.13 4.23 24.53
N SER A 112 8.88 5.30 24.73
CA SER A 112 8.50 6.38 25.65
C SER A 112 8.93 7.73 25.10
N GLN A 113 8.07 8.74 25.20
CA GLN A 113 8.36 10.09 24.73
C GLN A 113 7.78 11.17 25.65
N LEU A 114 8.44 12.32 25.70
CA LEU A 114 7.97 13.50 26.43
C LEU A 114 7.16 14.39 25.47
N VAL A 115 5.91 14.69 25.80
CA VAL A 115 5.03 15.53 24.96
C VAL A 115 4.54 16.74 25.73
N SER A 116 4.36 17.86 25.02
CA SER A 116 3.76 19.07 25.58
C SER A 116 2.27 18.85 25.87
N LEU A 117 1.75 19.41 26.95
CA LEU A 117 0.32 19.39 27.26
C LEU A 117 -0.46 20.54 26.60
N GLN A 118 0.19 21.41 25.82
CA GLN A 118 -0.42 22.64 25.28
C GLN A 118 -0.79 22.55 23.79
N THR A 119 -0.37 21.48 23.12
CA THR A 119 -0.57 21.30 21.69
C THR A 119 -1.55 20.16 21.44
N SER A 120 -2.17 20.12 20.26
CA SER A 120 -2.92 18.96 19.74
C SER A 120 -2.15 18.35 18.56
N GLY A 121 -2.58 17.18 18.07
CA GLY A 121 -2.01 16.58 16.86
C GLY A 121 -1.52 15.14 17.04
N TRP A 122 -0.91 14.60 15.99
CA TRP A 122 -0.45 13.22 15.97
C TRP A 122 0.80 13.01 16.82
N VAL A 123 0.80 11.89 17.53
CA VAL A 123 1.95 11.36 18.26
C VAL A 123 2.19 9.96 17.74
N VAL A 124 3.43 9.65 17.35
CA VAL A 124 3.80 8.39 16.71
C VAL A 124 4.79 7.63 17.58
N PHE A 125 4.62 6.32 17.69
CA PHE A 125 5.50 5.42 18.43
C PHE A 125 5.93 4.23 17.57
N ALA A 126 7.23 3.95 17.54
CA ALA A 126 7.74 2.74 16.93
C ALA A 126 7.40 1.52 17.81
N ILE A 127 6.70 0.54 17.23
CA ILE A 127 6.25 -0.68 17.91
C ILE A 127 6.66 -1.96 17.16
N THR A 128 7.60 -1.83 16.21
CA THR A 128 8.09 -2.92 15.35
C THR A 128 8.41 -4.22 16.10
N PRO A 129 9.08 -4.22 17.28
CA PRO A 129 9.37 -5.47 17.98
C PRO A 129 8.12 -6.27 18.35
N ALA A 130 7.08 -5.62 18.86
CA ALA A 130 5.83 -6.29 19.24
C ALA A 130 5.11 -6.86 18.02
N VAL A 131 5.04 -6.10 16.93
CA VAL A 131 4.37 -6.54 15.71
C VAL A 131 5.06 -7.75 15.08
N ARG A 132 6.40 -7.83 15.13
CA ARG A 132 7.13 -9.03 14.67
C ARG A 132 6.74 -10.27 15.47
N GLU A 133 6.69 -10.16 16.80
CA GLU A 133 6.24 -11.26 17.67
C GLU A 133 4.80 -11.69 17.32
N TRP A 134 3.88 -10.73 17.13
CA TRP A 134 2.48 -11.01 16.79
C TRP A 134 2.29 -11.68 15.42
N THR A 135 3.17 -11.39 14.45
CA THR A 135 3.11 -12.02 13.12
C THR A 135 3.72 -13.42 13.10
N GLU A 136 4.61 -13.74 14.05
CA GLU A 136 5.15 -15.09 14.23
C GLU A 136 4.16 -15.98 14.99
N ASP A 137 3.52 -15.42 16.03
CA ASP A 137 2.51 -16.06 16.85
C ASP A 137 1.36 -15.09 17.15
N GLU A 138 0.22 -15.29 16.49
CA GLU A 138 -0.98 -14.45 16.66
C GLU A 138 -1.49 -14.46 18.11
N SER A 139 -1.27 -15.55 18.86
CA SER A 139 -1.73 -15.66 20.26
C SER A 139 -0.96 -14.75 21.21
N SER A 140 0.24 -14.29 20.80
CA SER A 140 1.04 -13.33 21.56
C SER A 140 0.48 -11.90 21.52
N ASN A 141 -0.50 -11.62 20.65
CA ASN A 141 -1.12 -10.31 20.52
C ASN A 141 -2.21 -10.07 21.59
N GLN A 142 -1.78 -9.60 22.76
CA GLN A 142 -2.67 -9.18 23.84
C GLN A 142 -2.98 -7.67 23.82
N GLY A 143 -2.53 -6.97 22.78
CA GLY A 143 -2.72 -5.54 22.60
C GLY A 143 -1.65 -4.65 23.22
N LEU A 144 -1.88 -3.35 23.11
CA LEU A 144 -1.01 -2.29 23.60
C LEU A 144 -1.69 -1.53 24.73
N LEU A 145 -0.89 -1.11 25.71
CA LEU A 145 -1.31 -0.20 26.77
C LEU A 145 -0.50 1.09 26.68
N VAL A 146 -1.19 2.23 26.69
CA VAL A 146 -0.56 3.55 26.72
C VAL A 146 -0.82 4.20 28.07
N THR A 147 0.24 4.64 28.74
CA THR A 147 0.15 5.31 30.04
C THR A 147 0.66 6.74 29.94
N VAL A 148 0.02 7.64 30.69
CA VAL A 148 0.43 9.03 30.85
C VAL A 148 0.98 9.20 32.26
N GLN A 149 2.23 9.65 32.36
CA GLN A 149 2.91 9.92 33.63
C GLN A 149 3.45 11.35 33.64
N SER A 150 3.71 11.89 34.83
CA SER A 150 4.50 13.10 34.96
C SER A 150 5.93 12.87 34.42
N PRO A 151 6.68 13.93 34.11
CA PRO A 151 8.09 13.79 33.74
C PRO A 151 8.92 13.06 34.82
N GLU A 152 8.47 13.13 36.08
CA GLU A 152 9.08 12.50 37.25
C GLU A 152 8.61 11.04 37.47
N GLY A 153 7.67 10.54 36.66
CA GLY A 153 7.17 9.16 36.72
C GLY A 153 5.98 8.93 37.66
N SER A 154 5.44 9.98 38.27
CA SER A 154 4.21 9.88 39.07
C SER A 154 2.97 9.74 38.16
N PRO A 155 1.98 8.91 38.53
CA PRO A 155 0.70 8.85 37.85
C PRO A 155 0.01 10.23 37.87
N LEU A 156 -0.61 10.63 36.76
CA LEU A 156 -1.41 11.85 36.67
C LEU A 156 -2.90 11.47 36.67
N ASP A 157 -3.58 11.67 37.78
CA ASP A 157 -5.02 11.41 37.93
C ASP A 157 -5.79 12.70 38.33
N PRO A 158 -6.79 13.14 37.54
CA PRO A 158 -7.15 12.61 36.22
C PRO A 158 -6.06 12.90 35.17
N PRO A 159 -5.95 12.08 34.11
CA PRO A 159 -4.99 12.30 33.05
C PRO A 159 -5.30 13.63 32.33
N PRO A 160 -4.34 14.58 32.25
CA PRO A 160 -4.58 15.87 31.60
C PRO A 160 -4.69 15.76 30.07
N LEU A 161 -4.33 14.59 29.52
CA LEU A 161 -4.26 14.34 28.09
C LEU A 161 -5.38 13.39 27.65
N GLN A 162 -6.15 13.82 26.66
CA GLN A 162 -7.14 12.98 25.99
C GLN A 162 -6.65 12.62 24.59
N PHE A 163 -6.81 11.36 24.22
CA PHE A 163 -6.64 10.89 22.86
C PHE A 163 -8.00 10.66 22.23
N ALA A 164 -8.09 10.83 20.91
CA ALA A 164 -9.26 10.38 20.19
C ALA A 164 -9.36 8.85 20.34
N THR A 165 -10.47 8.38 20.89
CA THR A 165 -10.81 6.96 20.95
C THR A 165 -11.78 6.60 19.82
N GLY A 166 -12.11 5.31 19.67
CA GLY A 166 -13.01 4.84 18.61
C GLY A 166 -14.46 5.39 18.69
N TRP A 167 -14.86 6.07 19.77
CA TRP A 167 -16.20 6.61 19.98
C TRP A 167 -16.21 8.16 19.94
N GLY A 168 -17.20 8.73 19.25
CA GLY A 168 -17.51 10.17 19.32
C GLY A 168 -16.54 11.11 18.59
N HIS A 169 -15.55 10.58 17.87
CA HIS A 169 -14.61 11.37 17.08
C HIS A 169 -14.70 11.06 15.58
N HIS A 170 -14.39 12.06 14.76
CA HIS A 170 -14.36 11.91 13.30
C HIS A 170 -13.41 10.76 12.91
N GLU A 171 -13.81 9.93 11.93
CA GLU A 171 -13.07 8.75 11.46
C GLU A 171 -11.58 9.04 11.21
N SER A 172 -11.26 10.24 10.73
CA SER A 172 -9.88 10.70 10.46
C SER A 172 -8.97 10.86 11.68
N LYS A 173 -9.48 10.76 12.90
CA LYS A 173 -8.71 10.91 14.16
C LYS A 173 -8.57 9.61 14.93
N LYS A 174 -9.12 8.50 14.43
CA LYS A 174 -9.07 7.22 15.12
C LYS A 174 -7.62 6.73 15.27
N PRO A 175 -7.28 6.07 16.40
CA PRO A 175 -6.01 5.39 16.57
C PRO A 175 -5.79 4.38 15.45
N MET A 176 -4.57 4.34 14.92
CA MET A 176 -4.22 3.40 13.86
C MET A 176 -2.81 2.84 14.04
N LEU A 177 -2.62 1.61 13.62
CA LEU A 177 -1.32 0.98 13.43
C LEU A 177 -0.97 1.04 11.95
N VAL A 178 0.15 1.66 11.62
CA VAL A 178 0.69 1.71 10.25
C VAL A 178 1.84 0.71 10.15
N LEU A 179 1.73 -0.23 9.23
CA LEU A 179 2.67 -1.32 9.03
C LEU A 179 3.32 -1.21 7.64
N PHE A 180 4.65 -1.21 7.61
CA PHE A 180 5.45 -1.24 6.39
C PHE A 180 6.06 -2.64 6.21
N THR A 181 5.84 -3.21 5.04
CA THR A 181 6.22 -4.59 4.69
C THR A 181 6.84 -4.66 3.31
N ASP A 182 7.67 -5.69 3.10
CA ASP A 182 8.15 -6.10 1.77
C ASP A 182 7.71 -7.55 1.53
N ASP A 183 6.90 -7.78 0.50
CA ASP A 183 6.40 -9.12 0.16
C ASP A 183 7.36 -9.91 -0.75
N GLY A 184 8.51 -9.31 -1.12
CA GLY A 184 9.50 -9.91 -2.01
C GLY A 184 9.06 -10.03 -3.47
N ARG A 185 7.86 -9.55 -3.80
CA ARG A 185 7.25 -9.62 -5.14
C ARG A 185 7.42 -8.31 -5.88
N ARG A 186 8.65 -7.82 -6.02
CA ARG A 186 9.00 -6.65 -6.85
C ARG A 186 8.84 -6.90 -8.37
N GLY A 187 7.76 -7.58 -8.75
CA GLY A 187 7.46 -8.06 -10.10
C GLY A 187 6.34 -9.11 -10.21
N ALA A 188 5.44 -9.24 -9.21
CA ALA A 188 4.32 -10.21 -9.30
C ALA A 188 2.92 -9.59 -9.18
N LEU A 189 2.00 -10.27 -9.87
CA LEU A 189 0.63 -9.93 -10.27
C LEU A 189 -0.27 -9.28 -9.20
N LEU A 190 -1.20 -8.45 -9.71
CA LEU A 190 -2.35 -7.88 -9.00
C LEU A 190 -3.08 -8.97 -8.18
N PRO A 191 -3.52 -8.67 -6.94
CA PRO A 191 -4.20 -9.64 -6.10
C PRO A 191 -5.46 -10.15 -6.80
N THR A 192 -5.52 -11.47 -7.01
CA THR A 192 -6.68 -12.20 -7.55
C THR A 192 -7.88 -12.26 -6.60
N ALA A 193 -7.83 -11.59 -5.44
CA ALA A 193 -8.77 -11.69 -4.33
C ALA A 193 -10.14 -11.01 -4.58
N GLY A 194 -10.63 -11.02 -5.81
CA GLY A 194 -11.98 -10.58 -6.18
C GLY A 194 -12.62 -11.39 -7.30
N PHE A 195 -11.93 -12.38 -7.88
CA PHE A 195 -12.47 -13.17 -9.00
C PHE A 195 -13.39 -14.32 -8.57
N ALA A 196 -13.66 -14.47 -7.26
CA ALA A 196 -14.58 -15.47 -6.70
C ALA A 196 -16.00 -14.91 -6.48
N GLY A 197 -16.48 -14.08 -7.40
CA GLY A 197 -17.88 -13.64 -7.49
C GLY A 197 -18.24 -13.57 -8.97
N GLY A 198 -19.21 -14.38 -9.40
CA GLY A 198 -19.42 -14.71 -10.81
C GLY A 198 -19.51 -13.51 -11.75
N PHE A 199 -18.53 -13.40 -12.65
CA PHE A 199 -18.68 -12.67 -13.90
C PHE A 199 -19.77 -13.37 -14.72
N HIS A 200 -21.02 -12.91 -14.59
CA HIS A 200 -22.01 -13.06 -15.63
C HIS A 200 -21.52 -12.26 -16.84
N THR A 201 -20.80 -12.92 -17.73
CA THR A 201 -20.53 -12.42 -19.07
C THR A 201 -21.87 -12.23 -19.79
N PRO A 202 -22.26 -11.01 -20.20
CA PRO A 202 -23.30 -10.87 -21.19
C PRO A 202 -22.74 -11.49 -22.47
N GLY A 203 -23.44 -12.50 -23.00
CA GLY A 203 -23.00 -13.26 -24.17
C GLY A 203 -22.61 -12.34 -25.31
N ILE A 204 -21.30 -12.26 -25.58
CA ILE A 204 -20.76 -11.69 -26.81
C ILE A 204 -21.11 -12.68 -27.91
N THR A 205 -22.22 -12.45 -28.60
CA THR A 205 -22.53 -13.14 -29.85
C THR A 205 -21.40 -12.85 -30.86
N PRO A 206 -20.71 -13.86 -31.41
CA PRO A 206 -19.71 -13.60 -32.44
C PRO A 206 -20.44 -13.17 -33.71
N SER A 207 -20.44 -11.87 -34.00
CA SER A 207 -20.81 -11.40 -35.32
C SER A 207 -19.75 -11.90 -36.30
N LEU A 208 -20.15 -12.80 -37.20
CA LEU A 208 -19.40 -13.12 -38.42
C LEU A 208 -19.44 -11.91 -39.36
N GLY A 209 -18.76 -10.84 -38.97
CA GLY A 209 -18.49 -9.65 -39.78
C GLY A 209 -17.01 -9.63 -40.16
N ARG A 210 -16.70 -10.26 -41.29
CA ARG A 210 -15.34 -10.45 -41.82
C ARG A 210 -14.76 -9.10 -42.28
N SER A 211 -14.10 -8.35 -41.39
CA SER A 211 -13.14 -7.30 -41.76
C SER A 211 -11.71 -7.79 -41.49
N ARG A 212 -11.08 -8.36 -42.52
CA ARG A 212 -9.71 -8.90 -42.49
C ARG A 212 -8.64 -7.88 -42.92
N SER A 213 -8.93 -6.57 -42.99
CA SER A 213 -8.06 -5.62 -43.71
C SER A 213 -7.39 -4.50 -42.88
N THR A 214 -7.39 -4.54 -41.55
CA THR A 214 -6.64 -3.54 -40.73
C THR A 214 -5.54 -4.13 -39.86
N ARG A 215 -5.64 -5.42 -39.46
CA ARG A 215 -4.60 -6.09 -38.64
C ARG A 215 -3.27 -6.29 -39.38
N SER A 216 -3.28 -6.32 -40.71
CA SER A 216 -2.08 -6.55 -41.52
C SER A 216 -1.22 -5.30 -41.70
N LEU A 217 -1.80 -4.10 -41.66
CA LEU A 217 -1.08 -2.85 -41.95
C LEU A 217 -0.30 -2.33 -40.74
N ASP A 218 -0.82 -2.51 -39.52
CA ASP A 218 -0.10 -2.14 -38.28
C ASP A 218 1.10 -3.05 -38.02
N ARG A 219 1.09 -4.28 -38.54
CA ARG A 219 2.24 -5.20 -38.51
C ARG A 219 3.38 -4.77 -39.42
N LEU A 220 3.19 -3.76 -40.28
CA LEU A 220 4.24 -3.23 -41.15
C LEU A 220 4.96 -2.03 -40.54
N LYS A 221 4.40 -1.42 -39.49
CA LYS A 221 5.05 -0.30 -38.81
C LYS A 221 6.21 -0.81 -37.94
N PRO A 222 7.30 -0.03 -37.80
CA PRO A 222 8.38 -0.34 -36.86
C PRO A 222 7.84 -0.45 -35.43
N CYS A 223 8.53 -1.23 -34.59
CA CYS A 223 8.22 -1.37 -33.17
C CYS A 223 8.11 -0.01 -32.47
N GLN A 224 6.94 0.26 -31.89
CA GLN A 224 6.62 1.53 -31.25
C GLN A 224 5.76 1.33 -29.99
N LEU A 225 5.77 2.36 -29.14
CA LEU A 225 4.89 2.45 -27.97
C LEU A 225 3.53 2.98 -28.41
N HIS A 226 2.47 2.29 -27.97
CA HIS A 226 1.10 2.65 -28.29
C HIS A 226 0.30 2.96 -27.03
N PRO A 227 -0.64 3.92 -27.08
CA PRO A 227 -1.50 4.23 -25.95
C PRO A 227 -2.37 3.02 -25.59
N LEU A 228 -2.46 2.76 -24.29
CA LEU A 228 -3.37 1.81 -23.68
C LEU A 228 -3.75 2.39 -22.32
N SER A 229 -5.01 2.75 -22.17
CA SER A 229 -5.56 3.26 -20.91
C SER A 229 -6.31 2.12 -20.22
N VAL A 230 -6.10 1.99 -18.91
CA VAL A 230 -6.79 1.05 -18.04
C VAL A 230 -7.69 1.88 -17.14
N ASP A 231 -8.99 1.70 -17.27
CA ASP A 231 -9.99 2.31 -16.38
C ASP A 231 -10.47 1.24 -15.38
N PHE A 232 -10.33 1.54 -14.09
CA PHE A 232 -10.71 0.60 -13.03
C PHE A 232 -12.22 0.47 -12.85
N GLU A 233 -13.02 1.43 -13.32
CA GLU A 233 -14.47 1.28 -13.38
C GLU A 233 -14.88 0.30 -14.47
N GLU A 234 -14.28 0.40 -15.67
CA GLU A 234 -14.58 -0.48 -16.81
C GLU A 234 -14.26 -1.96 -16.52
N ILE A 235 -13.19 -2.24 -15.76
CA ILE A 235 -12.83 -3.60 -15.36
C ILE A 235 -13.46 -4.06 -14.04
N GLY A 236 -14.32 -3.24 -13.44
CA GLY A 236 -15.09 -3.59 -12.24
C GLY A 236 -14.31 -3.55 -10.92
N TRP A 237 -13.23 -2.78 -10.86
CA TRP A 237 -12.35 -2.65 -9.69
C TRP A 237 -12.56 -1.37 -8.88
N SER A 238 -13.42 -0.47 -9.35
CA SER A 238 -13.75 0.80 -8.68
C SER A 238 -14.39 0.63 -7.29
N GLY A 239 -14.91 -0.56 -6.97
CA GLY A 239 -15.52 -0.87 -5.67
C GLY A 239 -14.52 -1.01 -4.52
N TRP A 240 -13.25 -1.34 -4.81
CA TRP A 240 -12.22 -1.58 -3.79
C TRP A 240 -10.99 -0.66 -3.97
N ILE A 241 -10.70 -0.20 -5.19
CA ILE A 241 -9.63 0.78 -5.44
C ILE A 241 -10.09 2.18 -5.09
N ILE A 242 -9.33 2.84 -4.21
CA ILE A 242 -9.53 4.23 -3.81
C ILE A 242 -8.85 5.17 -4.82
N SER A 243 -7.59 4.90 -5.16
CA SER A 243 -6.79 5.73 -6.06
C SER A 243 -5.65 4.94 -6.73
N PRO A 244 -5.29 5.23 -8.00
CA PRO A 244 -5.98 6.13 -8.93
C PRO A 244 -7.30 5.50 -9.45
N ARG A 245 -8.06 6.23 -10.28
CA ARG A 245 -9.25 5.68 -10.97
C ARG A 245 -8.92 4.87 -12.23
N GLY A 246 -7.71 5.05 -12.73
CA GLY A 246 -7.18 4.39 -13.91
C GLY A 246 -5.78 4.91 -14.19
N TYR A 247 -5.09 4.29 -15.14
CA TYR A 247 -3.74 4.68 -15.51
C TYR A 247 -3.45 4.32 -16.96
N ASN A 248 -2.42 4.95 -17.55
CA ASN A 248 -1.98 4.62 -18.89
C ASN A 248 -0.88 3.55 -18.82
N ALA A 249 -1.26 2.30 -19.08
CA ALA A 249 -0.32 1.17 -19.12
C ALA A 249 0.62 1.26 -20.32
N PHE A 250 0.13 1.80 -21.45
CA PHE A 250 0.76 1.69 -22.77
C PHE A 250 1.03 0.23 -23.17
N HIS A 251 1.33 -0.02 -24.44
CA HIS A 251 1.76 -1.34 -24.89
C HIS A 251 2.68 -1.24 -26.11
N CYS A 252 3.49 -2.27 -26.32
CA CYS A 252 4.38 -2.35 -27.47
C CYS A 252 3.73 -3.10 -28.62
N LYS A 253 3.81 -2.51 -29.82
CA LYS A 253 3.26 -3.10 -31.04
C LYS A 253 4.08 -2.63 -32.24
N GLY A 254 4.16 -3.49 -33.25
CA GLY A 254 4.88 -3.23 -34.49
C GLY A 254 5.74 -4.43 -34.89
N SER A 255 6.58 -4.24 -35.90
CA SER A 255 7.50 -5.24 -36.43
C SER A 255 8.95 -4.90 -36.13
N CYS A 256 9.78 -5.95 -36.10
CA CYS A 256 11.23 -5.88 -35.96
C CYS A 256 11.92 -6.46 -37.21
N PRO A 257 11.78 -5.82 -38.39
CA PRO A 257 12.39 -6.31 -39.62
C PRO A 257 13.90 -6.00 -39.66
N PHE A 258 14.66 -6.86 -40.32
CA PHE A 258 16.06 -6.58 -40.63
C PHE A 258 16.16 -5.51 -41.75
N PRO A 259 17.10 -4.55 -41.67
CA PRO A 259 18.03 -4.30 -40.56
C PRO A 259 17.36 -3.57 -39.39
N LEU A 260 17.69 -3.96 -38.16
CA LEU A 260 17.22 -3.27 -36.96
C LEU A 260 18.00 -1.97 -36.78
N GLY A 261 17.29 -0.84 -36.77
CA GLY A 261 17.89 0.47 -36.46
C GLY A 261 18.08 0.69 -34.97
N GLU A 262 18.99 1.59 -34.57
CA GLU A 262 19.24 1.96 -33.17
C GLU A 262 17.98 2.45 -32.45
N ASN A 263 17.07 3.12 -33.18
CA ASN A 263 15.78 3.58 -32.64
C ASN A 263 14.87 2.44 -32.14
N MET A 264 15.14 1.20 -32.57
CA MET A 264 14.41 -0.01 -32.17
C MET A 264 15.09 -0.74 -31.00
N ARG A 265 16.18 -0.17 -30.46
CA ARG A 265 16.91 -0.64 -29.28
C ARG A 265 17.15 -2.16 -29.24
N PRO A 266 17.71 -2.74 -30.31
CA PRO A 266 17.90 -4.18 -30.33
C PRO A 266 19.01 -4.61 -29.37
N THR A 267 18.86 -5.78 -28.74
CA THR A 267 20.00 -6.45 -28.12
C THR A 267 20.91 -7.01 -29.21
N ASN A 268 22.17 -7.31 -28.87
CA ASN A 268 23.06 -8.02 -29.79
C ASN A 268 22.45 -9.35 -30.26
N HIS A 269 21.76 -10.07 -29.35
CA HIS A 269 21.07 -11.30 -29.70
C HIS A 269 19.95 -11.06 -30.72
N ALA A 270 19.10 -10.04 -30.51
CA ALA A 270 18.02 -9.69 -31.43
C ALA A 270 18.55 -9.27 -32.82
N THR A 271 19.69 -8.56 -32.86
CA THR A 271 20.37 -8.22 -34.11
C THR A 271 20.80 -9.47 -34.87
N VAL A 272 21.50 -10.41 -34.23
CA VAL A 272 21.90 -11.69 -34.86
C VAL A 272 20.67 -12.49 -35.30
N GLN A 273 19.66 -12.61 -34.44
CA GLN A 273 18.41 -13.32 -34.76
C GLN A 273 17.71 -12.71 -35.98
N SER A 274 17.68 -11.38 -36.10
CA SER A 274 17.10 -10.70 -37.25
C SER A 274 17.81 -11.03 -38.56
N ILE A 275 19.14 -11.17 -38.54
CA ILE A 275 19.96 -11.59 -39.69
C ILE A 275 19.65 -13.04 -40.07
N ILE A 276 19.69 -13.96 -39.10
CA ILE A 276 19.41 -15.39 -39.33
C ILE A 276 18.01 -15.59 -39.92
N ASN A 277 17.00 -14.89 -39.38
CA ASN A 277 15.63 -14.92 -39.87
C ASN A 277 15.52 -14.31 -41.28
N ALA A 278 16.15 -13.16 -41.54
CA ALA A 278 16.07 -12.48 -42.84
C ALA A 278 16.74 -13.27 -43.97
N LEU A 279 17.88 -13.90 -43.68
CA LEU A 279 18.64 -14.73 -44.62
C LEU A 279 18.16 -16.19 -44.67
N LYS A 280 17.16 -16.56 -43.85
CA LYS A 280 16.61 -17.92 -43.73
C LYS A 280 17.69 -18.99 -43.53
N LEU A 281 18.70 -18.67 -42.71
CA LEU A 281 19.86 -19.54 -42.50
C LEU A 281 19.57 -20.73 -41.58
N SER A 282 18.52 -20.65 -40.77
CA SER A 282 18.06 -21.72 -39.89
C SER A 282 16.54 -21.77 -39.88
N GLU A 283 15.97 -22.96 -40.03
CA GLU A 283 14.53 -23.15 -39.91
C GLU A 283 14.08 -22.92 -38.46
N GLY A 284 12.89 -22.36 -38.28
CA GLY A 284 12.29 -22.11 -36.96
C GLY A 284 12.73 -20.83 -36.25
N VAL A 285 13.73 -20.11 -36.75
CA VAL A 285 14.13 -18.80 -36.19
C VAL A 285 13.22 -17.71 -36.74
N SER A 286 12.40 -17.10 -35.88
CA SER A 286 11.51 -15.99 -36.24
C SER A 286 12.16 -14.62 -36.04
N SER A 287 11.52 -13.56 -36.57
CA SER A 287 11.90 -12.18 -36.26
C SER A 287 11.83 -11.90 -34.74
N PRO A 288 12.67 -11.00 -34.20
CA PRO A 288 12.56 -10.52 -32.83
C PRO A 288 11.18 -9.95 -32.49
N CYS A 289 10.83 -9.92 -31.21
CA CYS A 289 9.55 -9.43 -30.73
C CYS A 289 9.62 -7.96 -30.33
N CYS A 290 8.56 -7.20 -30.61
CA CYS A 290 8.40 -5.84 -30.11
C CYS A 290 7.82 -5.89 -28.69
N VAL A 291 8.64 -5.64 -27.68
CA VAL A 291 8.29 -5.77 -26.26
C VAL A 291 8.74 -4.54 -25.46
N PRO A 292 8.22 -4.33 -24.24
CA PRO A 292 8.69 -3.25 -23.38
C PRO A 292 10.19 -3.40 -23.06
N ASP A 293 10.94 -2.33 -23.28
CA ASP A 293 12.38 -2.20 -23.00
C ASP A 293 12.61 -1.49 -21.66
N LYS A 294 11.73 -0.52 -21.33
CA LYS A 294 11.71 0.16 -20.04
C LYS A 294 10.30 0.11 -19.47
N LEU A 295 10.21 -0.23 -18.19
CA LEU A 295 8.96 -0.33 -17.46
C LEU A 295 9.00 0.58 -16.22
N TYR A 296 7.83 1.04 -15.79
CA TYR A 296 7.65 1.87 -14.60
C TYR A 296 6.60 1.27 -13.67
N SER A 297 6.81 1.48 -12.37
CA SER A 297 5.90 1.05 -11.31
C SER A 297 4.73 2.02 -11.12
N ILE A 298 3.63 1.51 -10.59
CA ILE A 298 2.51 2.31 -10.09
C ILE A 298 2.27 2.00 -8.61
N ASN A 299 1.65 2.93 -7.89
CA ASN A 299 1.11 2.72 -6.56
C ASN A 299 -0.41 2.68 -6.65
N LEU A 300 -1.02 1.75 -5.92
CA LEU A 300 -2.46 1.67 -5.71
C LEU A 300 -2.78 1.87 -4.23
N LEU A 301 -3.79 2.68 -3.94
CA LEU A 301 -4.42 2.81 -2.64
C LEU A 301 -5.79 2.13 -2.71
N TYR A 302 -6.06 1.16 -1.85
CA TYR A 302 -7.27 0.34 -1.91
C TYR A 302 -7.68 -0.21 -0.53
N PHE A 303 -8.88 -0.77 -0.44
CA PHE A 303 -9.34 -1.53 0.73
C PHE A 303 -9.10 -3.03 0.54
N ASP A 304 -8.53 -3.71 1.54
CA ASP A 304 -8.45 -5.17 1.57
C ASP A 304 -9.77 -5.82 2.03
N ASP A 305 -9.80 -7.16 2.07
CA ASP A 305 -10.97 -7.94 2.47
C ASP A 305 -11.40 -7.70 3.93
N ASP A 306 -10.44 -7.29 4.78
CA ASP A 306 -10.64 -6.91 6.18
C ASP A 306 -10.96 -5.41 6.32
N GLU A 307 -11.18 -4.71 5.20
CA GLU A 307 -11.47 -3.29 5.07
C GLU A 307 -10.37 -2.35 5.61
N ASN A 308 -9.15 -2.86 5.72
CA ASN A 308 -7.97 -2.04 5.99
C ASN A 308 -7.55 -1.31 4.73
N VAL A 309 -7.02 -0.10 4.89
CA VAL A 309 -6.46 0.65 3.76
C VAL A 309 -5.04 0.18 3.50
N VAL A 310 -4.78 -0.16 2.24
CA VAL A 310 -3.50 -0.67 1.75
C VAL A 310 -2.98 0.25 0.65
N LEU A 311 -1.75 0.73 0.83
CA LEU A 311 -0.94 1.35 -0.22
C LEU A 311 0.08 0.33 -0.71
N LYS A 312 0.02 -0.04 -1.99
CA LYS A 312 0.94 -1.01 -2.57
C LYS A 312 1.56 -0.52 -3.86
N GLN A 313 2.87 -0.71 -3.99
CA GLN A 313 3.61 -0.53 -5.22
C GLN A 313 3.58 -1.81 -6.06
N TYR A 314 3.20 -1.69 -7.32
CA TYR A 314 3.28 -2.72 -8.34
C TYR A 314 4.31 -2.32 -9.38
N ASP A 315 5.35 -3.13 -9.50
CA ASP A 315 6.41 -2.93 -10.48
C ASP A 315 5.95 -3.37 -11.87
N ASP A 316 6.61 -2.83 -12.88
CA ASP A 316 6.45 -3.23 -14.28
C ASP A 316 5.03 -3.09 -14.88
N MET A 317 4.27 -2.11 -14.40
CA MET A 317 2.88 -1.89 -14.80
C MET A 317 2.71 -0.94 -16.00
N VAL A 318 3.70 -0.10 -16.28
CA VAL A 318 3.64 0.92 -17.35
C VAL A 318 4.81 0.78 -18.31
N ALA A 319 4.53 0.56 -19.59
CA ALA A 319 5.55 0.55 -20.64
C ALA A 319 6.03 1.98 -20.94
N GLY A 320 7.30 2.26 -20.62
CA GLY A 320 7.96 3.55 -20.87
C GLY A 320 8.61 3.64 -22.25
N SER A 321 9.07 2.52 -22.80
CA SER A 321 9.60 2.42 -24.16
C SER A 321 9.54 1.00 -24.68
N CYS A 322 9.63 0.84 -25.99
CA CYS A 322 9.63 -0.45 -26.66
C CYS A 322 10.99 -0.71 -27.34
N GLY A 323 11.34 -1.98 -27.42
CA GLY A 323 12.54 -2.47 -28.10
C GLY A 323 12.27 -3.78 -28.85
N CYS A 324 13.21 -4.14 -29.71
CA CYS A 324 13.21 -5.41 -30.42
C CYS A 324 14.14 -6.40 -29.70
N HIS A 325 13.56 -7.39 -29.04
CA HIS A 325 14.28 -8.38 -28.25
C HIS A 325 13.99 -9.80 -28.72
#